data_AF-B1FBF9-F1
#
_entry.id   AF-B1FBF9-F1
#
_cell.length_a   1.000
_cell.length_b   1.000
_cell.length_c   1.000
_cell.angle_alpha   90.00
_cell.angle_beta   90.00
_cell.angle_gamma   90.00
#
_symmetry.space_group_name_H-M   'P 1'
#
loop_
_entity.id
_entity.type
_entity.pdbx_description
1 polymer ?
#
loop_
_entity_poly.entity_id
_entity_poly.type
_entity_poly.pdbx_seq_one_letter_code
_entity_poly.pdbx_strand_id
1 'polypeptide(L)' 'MERLFRSFKTEWLPSVGYMSAQEAHRDISHYLMHRYNWIRPHQFNDGLAPAVAEEKLNAVSGIS' A
#
# COMPACT_ATOMS: atom_id res chain seq x y z
N MET A 1 10.99 -9.87 -0.58
CA MET A 1 9.62 -9.51 -1.03
C MET A 1 8.90 -8.83 0.12
N GLU A 2 8.32 -7.66 -0.12
CA GLU A 2 7.47 -6.98 0.85
C GLU A 2 6.11 -7.68 0.95
N ARG A 3 5.55 -7.76 2.17
CA ARG A 3 4.30 -8.50 2.40
C ARG A 3 3.21 -7.53 2.85
N LEU A 4 2.29 -7.20 1.94
CA LEU A 4 1.13 -6.32 2.16
C LEU A 4 0.43 -6.58 3.51
N PHE A 5 0.04 -7.83 3.76
CA PHE A 5 -0.67 -8.18 5.00
C PHE A 5 0.19 -8.03 6.25
N ARG A 6 1.52 -8.17 6.14
CA ARG A 6 2.42 -7.97 7.29
C ARG A 6 2.45 -6.49 7.66
N SER A 7 2.71 -5.62 6.68
CA SER A 7 2.78 -4.17 6.94
C SER A 7 1.44 -3.62 7.41
N PHE A 8 0.34 -4.04 6.78
CA PHE A 8 -0.99 -3.64 7.23
C PHE A 8 -1.25 -3.98 8.71
N LYS A 9 -0.94 -5.22 9.11
CA LYS A 9 -1.12 -5.67 10.51
C LYS A 9 -0.26 -4.91 11.52
N THR A 10 0.95 -4.48 11.14
CA THR A 10 1.89 -3.84 12.06
C THR A 10 1.80 -2.32 12.08
N GLU A 11 1.38 -1.70 10.97
CA GLU A 11 1.47 -0.25 10.76
C GLU A 11 0.10 0.44 10.80
N TRP A 12 -1.00 -0.29 10.53
CA TRP A 12 -2.31 0.36 10.32
C TRP A 12 -3.48 -0.31 11.03
N LEU A 13 -3.46 -1.64 11.14
CA LEU A 13 -4.56 -2.39 11.75
C LEU A 13 -4.78 -1.92 13.21
N PRO A 14 -6.01 -1.55 13.59
CA PRO A 14 -6.33 -1.22 14.97
C PRO A 14 -6.05 -2.40 15.90
N SER A 15 -5.48 -2.14 17.07
CA SER A 15 -5.11 -3.18 18.05
C SER A 15 -6.31 -3.96 18.58
N VAL A 16 -7.48 -3.33 18.63
CA VAL A 16 -8.76 -3.93 19.04
C VAL A 16 -9.53 -4.56 17.86
N GLY A 17 -8.99 -4.48 16.64
CA GLY A 17 -9.67 -4.89 15.41
C GLY A 17 -10.78 -3.94 14.98
N TYR A 18 -11.56 -4.38 13.99
CA TYR A 18 -12.70 -3.64 13.45
C TYR A 18 -14.00 -4.14 14.05
N MET A 19 -14.92 -3.21 14.33
CA MET A 19 -16.23 -3.53 14.91
C MET A 19 -17.26 -3.98 13.85
N SER A 20 -16.99 -3.68 12.58
CA SER A 20 -17.84 -4.08 11.45
C SER A 20 -17.04 -4.30 10.17
N ALA A 21 -17.62 -5.05 9.24
CA ALA A 21 -17.05 -5.23 7.90
C ALA A 21 -16.99 -3.90 7.12
N GLN A 22 -17.97 -3.01 7.32
CA GLN A 22 -18.02 -1.70 6.68
C GLN A 22 -16.85 -0.81 7.13
N GLU A 23 -16.56 -0.79 8.42
CA GLU A 23 -15.39 -0.09 8.97
C GLU A 23 -14.09 -0.68 8.41
N ALA A 24 -13.96 -2.01 8.45
CA ALA A 24 -12.79 -2.70 7.90
C ALA A 24 -12.58 -2.35 6.41
N HIS A 25 -13.63 -2.40 5.60
CA HIS A 25 -13.56 -2.06 4.18
C HIS A 25 -13.09 -0.63 3.96
N ARG A 26 -13.67 0.35 4.69
CA ARG A 26 -13.27 1.75 4.56
C ARG A 26 -11.80 1.95 4.94
N ASP A 27 -11.37 1.42 6.08
CA ASP A 27 -10.04 1.65 6.61
C ASP A 27 -8.96 0.92 5.80
N ILE A 28 -9.20 -0.34 5.41
CA ILE A 28 -8.30 -1.08 4.51
C ILE A 28 -8.18 -0.37 3.16
N SER A 29 -9.29 0.08 2.58
CA SER A 29 -9.26 0.83 1.30
C SER A 29 -8.45 2.11 1.44
N HIS A 30 -8.63 2.84 2.55
CA HIS A 30 -7.87 4.04 2.82
C HIS A 30 -6.37 3.77 2.96
N TYR A 31 -5.99 2.74 3.73
CA TYR A 31 -4.61 2.31 3.86
C TYR A 31 -3.97 2.00 2.51
N LEU A 32 -4.64 1.21 1.67
CA LEU A 32 -4.13 0.83 0.35
C LEU A 32 -3.97 2.04 -0.57
N MET A 33 -5.02 2.84 -0.69
CA MET A 33 -5.07 3.95 -1.65
C MET A 33 -4.25 5.17 -1.26
N HIS A 34 -4.02 5.43 0.03
CA HIS A 34 -3.35 6.67 0.45
C HIS A 34 -1.98 6.40 1.05
N ARG A 35 -1.79 5.28 1.75
CA ARG A 35 -0.53 5.01 2.44
C ARG A 35 0.33 4.01 1.69
N TYR A 36 -0.16 2.79 1.48
CA TYR A 36 0.63 1.70 0.93
C TYR A 36 1.10 2.00 -0.50
N ASN A 37 0.19 2.38 -1.41
CA ASN A 37 0.52 2.57 -2.82
C ASN A 37 1.36 3.83 -3.10
N TRP A 38 1.24 4.89 -2.29
CA TRP A 38 1.80 6.20 -2.65
C TRP A 38 2.89 6.72 -1.72
N ILE A 39 2.94 6.27 -0.47
CA ILE A 39 3.84 6.86 0.53
C ILE A 39 4.80 5.83 1.12
N ARG A 40 4.36 4.59 1.28
CA ARG A 40 5.16 3.57 1.95
C ARG A 40 6.40 3.24 1.10
N PRO A 41 7.62 3.28 1.65
CA PRO A 41 8.81 2.90 0.90
C PRO A 41 8.87 1.37 0.77
N HIS A 42 9.26 0.89 -0.42
CA HIS A 42 9.40 -0.55 -0.66
C HIS A 42 10.84 -0.94 -1.00
N GLN A 43 11.39 -1.91 -0.26
CA GLN A 43 12.79 -2.36 -0.47
C GLN A 43 13.03 -2.92 -1.86
N PHE A 44 12.02 -3.59 -2.44
CA PHE A 44 12.11 -4.11 -3.80
C PHE A 44 12.10 -3.01 -4.87
N ASN A 45 11.55 -1.84 -4.55
CA ASN A 45 11.44 -0.70 -5.45
C ASN A 45 12.48 0.38 -5.11
N ASP A 46 13.64 -0.01 -4.58
CA ASP A 46 14.70 0.92 -4.15
C ASP A 46 14.23 2.01 -3.16
N GLY A 47 13.28 1.65 -2.29
CA GLY A 47 12.68 2.55 -1.32
C GLY A 47 11.55 3.41 -1.88
N LEU A 48 11.17 3.27 -3.16
CA LEU A 48 10.03 3.98 -3.74
C LEU A 48 8.71 3.33 -3.35
N ALA A 49 7.65 4.13 -3.34
CA ALA A 49 6.30 3.63 -3.22
C ALA A 49 5.86 2.86 -4.48
N PRO A 50 4.93 1.90 -4.39
CA PRO A 50 4.52 1.06 -5.50
C PRO A 50 4.06 1.85 -6.73
N ALA A 51 3.17 2.83 -6.54
CA ALA A 51 2.64 3.65 -7.64
C ALA A 51 3.74 4.47 -8.32
N VAL A 52 4.70 4.99 -7.55
CA VAL A 52 5.85 5.75 -8.09
C VAL A 52 6.79 4.84 -8.90
N ALA A 53 7.01 3.62 -8.42
CA ALA A 53 7.82 2.64 -9.14
C ALA A 53 7.13 2.21 -10.44
N GLU A 54 5.81 1.99 -10.41
CA GLU A 54 5.02 1.64 -11.58
C GLU A 54 4.98 2.77 -12.62
N GLU A 55 4.79 4.03 -12.20
CA GLU A 55 4.82 5.18 -13.10
C GLU A 55 6.17 5.30 -13.83
N LYS A 56 7.28 5.09 -13.09
CA LYS A 56 8.62 5.02 -13.70
C LYS A 56 8.76 3.88 -14.69
N LEU A 57 8.22 2.69 -14.35
CA LEU A 57 8.23 1.53 -15.25
C LEU A 57 7.40 1.78 -16.52
N ASN A 58 6.26 2.46 -16.41
CA ASN A 58 5.40 2.81 -17.54
C ASN A 58 6.06 3.84 -18.46
N ALA A 59 6.71 4.85 -17.87
CA ALA A 59 7.46 5.85 -18.63
C ALA A 59 8.59 5.24 -19.47
N VAL A 60 9.25 4.18 -18.98
CA VAL A 60 10.31 3.48 -19.74
C VAL A 60 9.77 2.41 -20.69
N SER A 61 8.55 1.91 -20.48
CA SER A 61 7.95 0.88 -21.34
C SER A 61 7.26 1.46 -22.58
N GLY A 62 7.01 2.77 -22.62
CA GLY A 62 6.33 3.44 -23.73
C GLY A 62 4.84 3.08 -23.86
N ILE A 63 4.27 2.45 -22.83
CA ILE A 63 2.85 2.13 -22.74
C ILE A 63 2.13 3.36 -22.19
N SER A 64 1.32 4.01 -23.03
CA SER A 64 0.46 5.16 -22.69
C SER A 64 -1.00 4.76 -22.66
#